data_AF-A0A1M2VTT7-F1
#
_entry.id   AF-A0A1M2VTT7-F1
#
_cell.length_a   1.000
_cell.length_b   1.000
_cell.length_c   1.000
_cell.angle_alpha   90.00
_cell.angle_beta   90.00
_cell.angle_gamma   90.00
#
_symmetry.space_group_name_H-M   'P 1'
#
loop_
_entity.id
_entity.type
_entity.pdbx_description
1 polymer ?
#
loop_
_entity_poly.entity_id
_entity_poly.type
_entity_poly.pdbx_seq_one_letter_code
_entity_poly.pdbx_strand_id
1 'polypeptide(L)'
;MAVPAQRAAGASVRMLRWSSTQYSEACRCAQLQVESVEPVGREMIAIYGVDLSYGLAAIRPAAPPATALLAPSSGIWAPSLKPNAMAPKMEYVRLGNSGLKVSRLILGCMSYGDPGWQSWVLGEEAGVEHVKFAYEHGITTFDTANVYSNGLSEVILGRAIKQLKLPREELVYFPVAPSYSTPSVAYASSADSGIVNQKGLSRKHIFDSVKASLARLQMDYVDVLQCHRFDTETPIAETMQAMHDVVRAGYARYIGMSSCYAYQFIQMQNYALTHHLTPFISMQNHYALLYREDEREMFPALKMYGVGSIPWAPLARGLLARPNAASSARGDANPSIRGYKTPANAQIVDRMEELAAKKGVKMAQVALAWVLAKPGVAAPIVGTTSLASLAELLGKPLVRRGGVGSRDGADAGAWVESAGALEVTLDEEEVRYLEEPYAPMQ
;
A
#
# COMPACT_ATOMS: atom_id res chain seq x y z
N MET A 1 -32.11 -71.53 9.07
CA MET A 1 -31.71 -72.48 8.00
C MET A 1 -31.47 -71.69 6.74
N ALA A 2 -30.51 -71.92 5.85
CA ALA A 2 -29.23 -72.59 5.84
C ALA A 2 -28.54 -72.04 4.57
N VAL A 3 -27.25 -71.69 4.63
CA VAL A 3 -26.40 -71.35 3.47
C VAL A 3 -25.78 -72.65 2.92
N PRO A 4 -25.55 -72.78 1.60
CA PRO A 4 -24.17 -72.88 1.08
C PRO A 4 -24.02 -72.11 -0.26
N ALA A 5 -23.02 -71.25 -0.50
CA ALA A 5 -21.56 -71.45 -0.55
C ALA A 5 -21.05 -72.14 -1.84
N GLN A 6 -20.33 -71.38 -2.69
CA GLN A 6 -19.07 -71.73 -3.41
C GLN A 6 -18.62 -70.49 -4.22
N ARG A 7 -17.55 -69.75 -3.84
CA ARG A 7 -16.10 -69.94 -4.15
C ARG A 7 -15.78 -69.76 -5.64
N ALA A 8 -14.72 -69.12 -6.13
CA ALA A 8 -13.58 -68.30 -5.66
C ALA A 8 -12.91 -67.81 -6.98
N ALA A 9 -12.32 -66.61 -7.10
CA ALA A 9 -10.94 -66.22 -6.76
C ALA A 9 -10.75 -64.80 -7.34
N GLY A 10 -9.99 -63.82 -6.83
CA GLY A 10 -8.96 -63.62 -5.80
C GLY A 10 -8.33 -62.26 -6.20
N ALA A 11 -7.85 -61.35 -5.35
CA ALA A 11 -7.29 -61.45 -4.01
C ALA A 11 -7.54 -60.17 -3.20
N SER A 12 -7.56 -60.36 -1.89
CA SER A 12 -7.72 -59.40 -0.80
C SER A 12 -6.54 -58.44 -0.63
N VAL A 13 -6.79 -57.20 -0.23
CA VAL A 13 -5.85 -56.44 0.61
C VAL A 13 -6.44 -56.34 2.02
N ARG A 14 -5.80 -57.06 2.93
CA ARG A 14 -5.98 -57.01 4.39
C ARG A 14 -5.47 -55.68 4.92
N MET A 15 -6.14 -55.16 5.94
CA MET A 15 -5.53 -54.25 6.91
C MET A 15 -4.24 -54.89 7.44
N LEU A 16 -3.11 -54.28 7.12
CA LEU A 16 -1.84 -54.53 7.79
C LEU A 16 -1.55 -53.31 8.66
N ARG A 17 -1.37 -53.54 9.96
CA ARG A 17 -0.69 -52.61 10.86
C ARG A 17 0.78 -52.62 10.46
N TRP A 18 1.35 -51.46 10.14
CA TRP A 18 2.79 -51.30 9.91
C TRP A 18 3.42 -50.66 11.15
N SER A 19 4.52 -51.23 11.62
CA SER A 19 5.37 -50.66 12.67
C SER A 19 6.23 -49.54 12.09
N SER A 20 6.77 -48.68 12.96
CA SER A 20 7.51 -47.44 12.67
C SER A 20 8.84 -47.62 11.91
N THR A 21 9.13 -48.80 11.37
CA THR A 21 10.43 -49.14 10.75
C THR A 21 10.36 -49.29 9.23
N GLN A 22 9.20 -49.11 8.60
CA GLN A 22 9.03 -49.27 7.14
C GLN A 22 8.82 -47.96 6.37
N TYR A 23 8.91 -46.80 7.05
CA TYR A 23 8.88 -45.48 6.42
C TYR A 23 10.28 -45.05 5.91
N SER A 24 11.37 -45.70 6.35
CA SER A 24 12.74 -45.24 6.06
C SER A 24 13.37 -45.80 4.77
N GLU A 25 12.64 -46.57 3.96
CA GLU A 25 13.12 -47.05 2.65
C GLU A 25 12.39 -46.45 1.44
N ALA A 26 11.29 -45.71 1.64
CA ALA A 26 10.59 -45.03 0.54
C ALA A 26 11.20 -43.68 0.13
N CYS A 27 12.15 -43.13 0.90
CA CYS A 27 12.73 -41.81 0.67
C CYS A 27 14.12 -41.81 -0.01
N ARG A 28 14.53 -42.88 -0.71
CA ARG A 28 15.88 -42.98 -1.34
C ARG A 28 15.95 -43.07 -2.87
N CYS A 29 14.87 -42.85 -3.62
CA CYS A 29 14.92 -42.92 -5.08
C CYS A 29 14.31 -41.69 -5.77
N ALA A 30 15.09 -40.62 -5.92
CA ALA A 30 14.91 -39.64 -7.02
C ALA A 30 16.16 -38.76 -7.21
N GLN A 31 17.37 -39.35 -7.10
CA GLN A 31 18.63 -38.69 -7.47
C GLN A 31 18.54 -38.06 -8.87
N LEU A 32 18.50 -36.72 -8.96
CA LEU A 32 18.88 -35.95 -10.14
C LEU A 32 19.68 -34.71 -9.70
N GLN A 33 20.90 -34.62 -10.22
CA GLN A 33 21.80 -33.48 -10.07
C GLN A 33 21.47 -32.42 -11.13
N VAL A 34 21.56 -31.15 -10.75
CA VAL A 34 21.73 -30.01 -11.67
C VAL A 34 23.03 -29.33 -11.30
N GLU A 35 23.97 -29.31 -12.25
CA GLU A 35 25.28 -28.68 -12.15
C GLU A 35 25.15 -27.17 -12.44
N SER A 36 25.54 -26.35 -11.45
CA SER A 36 25.68 -24.88 -11.52
C SER A 36 24.39 -24.03 -11.67
N VAL A 37 24.32 -22.94 -10.88
CA VAL A 37 23.29 -21.91 -10.96
C VAL A 37 23.99 -20.55 -10.96
N GLU A 38 23.90 -19.82 -12.07
CA GLU A 38 24.25 -18.40 -12.21
C GLU A 38 23.19 -17.51 -11.54
N PRO A 39 23.50 -16.26 -11.15
CA PRO A 39 22.57 -15.42 -10.40
C PRO A 39 21.42 -14.93 -11.29
N VAL A 40 20.25 -15.55 -11.15
CA VAL A 40 18.98 -15.06 -11.70
C VAL A 40 18.28 -14.19 -10.65
N GLY A 41 17.67 -13.10 -11.12
CA GLY A 41 17.14 -11.98 -10.35
C GLY A 41 16.06 -12.31 -9.31
N ARG A 42 15.76 -11.30 -8.50
CA ARG A 42 14.79 -11.33 -7.38
C ARG A 42 13.40 -11.77 -7.86
N GLU A 43 12.97 -12.98 -7.46
CA GLU A 43 11.56 -13.39 -7.50
C GLU A 43 10.91 -13.32 -6.10
N MET A 44 9.62 -12.97 -6.10
CA MET A 44 8.73 -12.83 -4.95
C MET A 44 8.18 -14.18 -4.48
N ILE A 45 7.92 -14.28 -3.18
CA ILE A 45 7.51 -15.51 -2.49
C ILE A 45 6.07 -15.90 -2.85
N ALA A 46 5.89 -17.13 -3.34
CA ALA A 46 4.67 -17.90 -3.29
C ALA A 46 4.72 -18.89 -2.11
N ILE A 47 3.62 -19.05 -1.35
CA ILE A 47 3.41 -20.20 -0.45
C ILE A 47 1.95 -20.67 -0.56
N TYR A 48 1.77 -21.95 -0.90
CA TYR A 48 0.56 -22.75 -0.67
C TYR A 48 0.74 -23.59 0.60
N GLY A 49 -0.36 -23.81 1.35
CA GLY A 49 -0.45 -24.86 2.38
C GLY A 49 -1.51 -24.62 3.46
N VAL A 50 -2.66 -25.31 3.32
CA VAL A 50 -3.58 -25.72 4.41
C VAL A 50 -2.95 -27.00 5.03
N ASP A 51 -2.95 -27.34 6.32
CA ASP A 51 -4.07 -27.46 7.26
C ASP A 51 -3.61 -27.76 8.73
N LEU A 52 -4.51 -27.46 9.68
CA LEU A 52 -4.72 -27.92 11.08
C LEU A 52 -3.58 -28.48 11.94
N SER A 53 -3.35 -27.87 13.12
CA SER A 53 -3.36 -28.58 14.43
C SER A 53 -3.40 -27.63 15.64
N TYR A 54 -4.42 -27.80 16.49
CA TYR A 54 -4.40 -27.37 17.89
C TYR A 54 -3.40 -28.23 18.67
N GLY A 55 -2.59 -27.60 19.52
CA GLY A 55 -1.61 -28.26 20.36
C GLY A 55 -2.16 -28.80 21.67
N LEU A 56 -1.36 -29.67 22.31
CA LEU A 56 -1.27 -29.78 23.76
C LEU A 56 0.05 -30.47 24.17
N ALA A 57 0.71 -29.80 25.13
CA ALA A 57 1.65 -30.29 26.15
C ALA A 57 3.05 -30.83 25.78
N ALA A 58 4.05 -30.00 26.14
CA ALA A 58 5.27 -30.24 26.92
C ALA A 58 6.07 -31.56 26.78
N ILE A 59 7.40 -31.42 26.62
CA ILE A 59 8.49 -31.90 27.52
C ILE A 59 9.87 -31.57 26.86
N ARG A 60 10.79 -30.99 27.65
CA ARG A 60 12.25 -30.85 27.38
C ARG A 60 12.95 -32.21 27.61
N PRO A 61 14.07 -32.59 26.95
CA PRO A 61 15.37 -31.98 27.28
C PRO A 61 16.53 -32.04 26.22
N ALA A 62 17.59 -31.28 26.58
CA ALA A 62 19.04 -31.48 26.37
C ALA A 62 19.69 -31.41 24.95
N ALA A 63 20.73 -30.58 24.88
CA ALA A 63 21.70 -30.46 23.79
C ALA A 63 22.98 -31.27 24.04
N PRO A 64 23.71 -31.68 22.99
CA PRO A 64 25.15 -31.94 23.04
C PRO A 64 25.95 -31.07 22.02
N PRO A 65 27.29 -31.09 22.08
CA PRO A 65 28.10 -29.88 21.97
C PRO A 65 28.66 -29.56 20.58
N ALA A 66 29.15 -28.32 20.47
CA ALA A 66 29.88 -27.76 19.35
C ALA A 66 31.13 -28.56 19.01
N THR A 67 31.38 -28.74 17.70
CA THR A 67 32.68 -29.13 17.17
C THR A 67 33.15 -28.07 16.20
N ALA A 68 34.23 -27.38 16.56
CA ALA A 68 34.95 -26.45 15.72
C ALA A 68 35.67 -27.21 14.60
N LEU A 69 35.59 -26.71 13.37
CA LEU A 69 36.48 -27.10 12.29
C LEU A 69 37.05 -25.86 11.61
N LEU A 70 38.35 -25.98 11.39
CA LEU A 70 39.32 -24.96 11.07
C LEU A 70 39.13 -24.38 9.66
N ALA A 71 39.40 -23.07 9.54
CA ALA A 71 39.63 -22.41 8.28
C ALA A 71 40.98 -22.86 7.67
N PRO A 72 41.11 -22.86 6.33
CA PRO A 72 42.36 -22.55 5.67
C PRO A 72 42.29 -21.18 4.98
N SER A 73 43.39 -20.47 5.14
CA SER A 73 43.70 -19.13 4.67
C SER A 73 44.08 -19.07 3.18
N SER A 74 43.91 -17.86 2.65
CA SER A 74 44.68 -17.18 1.59
C SER A 74 44.29 -17.40 0.12
N GLY A 75 43.82 -16.31 -0.49
CA GLY A 75 43.70 -16.10 -1.93
C GLY A 75 43.30 -14.65 -2.21
N ILE A 76 44.25 -13.86 -2.71
CA ILE A 76 44.24 -12.40 -2.88
C ILE A 76 43.56 -12.02 -4.21
N TRP A 77 42.45 -11.26 -4.22
CA TRP A 77 42.20 -10.10 -5.12
C TRP A 77 40.83 -9.42 -4.92
N ALA A 78 40.82 -8.12 -5.28
CA ALA A 78 39.74 -7.12 -5.37
C ALA A 78 39.44 -6.29 -4.09
N PRO A 79 39.47 -4.94 -4.18
CA PRO A 79 39.08 -4.07 -3.08
C PRO A 79 37.58 -4.25 -2.86
N SER A 80 37.22 -4.94 -1.78
CA SER A 80 35.87 -4.92 -1.25
C SER A 80 35.54 -3.49 -0.87
N LEU A 81 34.81 -2.81 -1.75
CA LEU A 81 33.92 -1.73 -1.34
C LEU A 81 33.06 -2.32 -0.22
N LYS A 82 33.36 -1.91 1.01
CA LYS A 82 32.48 -2.18 2.15
C LYS A 82 31.08 -1.76 1.71
N PRO A 83 30.04 -2.60 1.85
CA PRO A 83 28.68 -2.13 1.69
C PRO A 83 28.52 -0.95 2.64
N ASN A 84 28.34 0.23 2.07
CA ASN A 84 27.97 1.42 2.81
C ASN A 84 26.79 1.03 3.70
N ALA A 85 26.80 1.46 4.96
CA ALA A 85 25.76 1.14 5.94
C ALA A 85 24.39 1.22 5.26
N MET A 86 23.71 0.08 5.13
CA MET A 86 22.57 -0.05 4.23
C MET A 86 21.47 0.92 4.66
N ALA A 87 21.23 1.96 3.86
CA ALA A 87 20.02 2.75 3.97
C ALA A 87 18.83 1.80 4.07
N PRO A 88 17.92 1.94 5.05
CA PRO A 88 16.96 0.90 5.36
C PRO A 88 16.09 0.61 4.15
N LYS A 89 15.84 -0.70 4.02
CA LYS A 89 14.99 -1.28 2.99
C LYS A 89 13.53 -0.96 3.35
N MET A 90 12.70 -0.68 2.35
CA MET A 90 11.26 -0.51 2.54
C MET A 90 10.68 -1.63 3.40
N GLU A 91 9.87 -1.25 4.39
CA GLU A 91 9.12 -2.18 5.22
C GLU A 91 7.82 -2.60 4.53
N TYR A 92 7.36 -3.81 4.82
CA TYR A 92 6.09 -4.34 4.33
C TYR A 92 5.23 -4.78 5.49
N VAL A 93 3.99 -4.32 5.52
CA VAL A 93 3.04 -4.57 6.62
C VAL A 93 1.76 -5.18 6.10
N ARG A 94 1.06 -5.92 6.96
CA ARG A 94 -0.25 -6.47 6.61
C ARG A 94 -1.29 -5.36 6.53
N LEU A 95 -2.19 -5.46 5.56
CA LEU A 95 -3.36 -4.60 5.47
C LEU A 95 -4.47 -5.15 6.36
N GLY A 96 -4.51 -4.66 7.60
CA GLY A 96 -5.39 -5.20 8.64
C GLY A 96 -5.05 -6.65 8.99
N ASN A 97 -6.07 -7.46 9.25
CA ASN A 97 -5.95 -8.90 9.52
C ASN A 97 -5.84 -9.75 8.25
N SER A 98 -5.87 -9.14 7.06
CA SER A 98 -5.73 -9.87 5.81
C SER A 98 -4.32 -10.48 5.65
N GLY A 99 -4.20 -11.41 4.70
CA GLY A 99 -2.90 -11.94 4.28
C GLY A 99 -2.13 -11.00 3.35
N LEU A 100 -2.77 -9.93 2.85
CA LEU A 100 -2.17 -8.98 1.92
C LEU A 100 -1.12 -8.13 2.65
N LYS A 101 0.06 -7.99 2.04
CA LYS A 101 1.11 -7.08 2.52
C LYS A 101 1.30 -5.95 1.53
N VAL A 102 1.40 -4.74 2.06
CA VAL A 102 1.63 -3.51 1.29
C VAL A 102 2.94 -2.87 1.73
N SER A 103 3.54 -2.05 0.86
CA SER A 103 4.68 -1.23 1.28
C SER A 103 4.25 -0.23 2.35
N ARG A 104 5.12 0.03 3.33
CA ARG A 104 4.80 0.88 4.49
C ARG A 104 4.50 2.34 4.12
N LEU A 105 4.85 2.73 2.89
CA LEU A 105 4.36 3.93 2.20
C LEU A 105 3.70 3.50 0.88
N ILE A 106 2.55 4.10 0.57
CA ILE A 106 1.83 3.88 -0.69
C ILE A 106 2.07 5.09 -1.59
N LEU A 107 2.40 4.89 -2.87
CA LEU A 107 2.52 5.99 -3.82
C LEU A 107 1.14 6.35 -4.37
N GLY A 108 0.67 7.56 -4.07
CA GLY A 108 -0.56 8.11 -4.62
C GLY A 108 -0.36 8.72 -6.00
N CYS A 109 -1.12 8.23 -6.98
CA CYS A 109 -1.04 8.58 -8.39
C CYS A 109 -1.94 9.76 -8.79
N MET A 110 -2.59 10.43 -7.83
CA MET A 110 -3.37 11.65 -8.10
C MET A 110 -2.53 12.76 -8.77
N SER A 111 -1.20 12.71 -8.59
CA SER A 111 -0.26 13.63 -9.22
C SER A 111 -0.01 13.36 -10.71
N TYR A 112 -0.60 12.32 -11.31
CA TYR A 112 -0.33 11.94 -12.72
C TYR A 112 -1.56 12.14 -13.60
N GLY A 113 -1.38 12.76 -14.76
CA GLY A 113 -2.47 13.08 -15.67
C GLY A 113 -2.21 14.31 -16.53
N ASP A 114 -3.29 15.02 -16.85
CA ASP A 114 -3.29 16.19 -17.72
C ASP A 114 -3.18 17.48 -16.87
N PRO A 115 -2.17 18.35 -17.09
CA PRO A 115 -2.07 19.64 -16.40
C PRO A 115 -3.27 20.57 -16.60
N GLY A 116 -4.08 20.36 -17.64
CA GLY A 116 -5.36 21.02 -17.85
C GLY A 116 -6.43 20.61 -16.82
N TRP A 117 -6.35 19.40 -16.25
CA TRP A 117 -7.23 18.97 -15.15
C TRP A 117 -6.91 19.73 -13.87
N GLN A 118 -5.63 19.75 -13.49
CA GLN A 118 -5.09 20.59 -12.43
C GLN A 118 -3.63 20.95 -12.76
N SER A 119 -3.28 22.22 -12.66
CA SER A 119 -2.00 22.77 -13.14
C SER A 119 -0.75 22.19 -12.48
N TRP A 120 -0.89 21.53 -11.33
CA TRP A 120 0.21 20.91 -10.58
C TRP A 120 0.43 19.43 -10.91
N VAL A 121 -0.41 18.84 -11.76
CA VAL A 121 -0.32 17.43 -12.17
C VAL A 121 0.81 17.24 -13.17
N LEU A 122 1.43 16.07 -13.10
CA LEU A 122 2.56 15.64 -13.93
C LEU A 122 2.05 14.83 -15.13
N GLY A 123 2.62 15.11 -16.30
CA GLY A 123 2.40 14.32 -17.51
C GLY A 123 2.94 12.89 -17.41
N GLU A 124 2.72 12.12 -18.48
CA GLU A 124 3.03 10.69 -18.54
C GLU A 124 4.50 10.39 -18.29
N GLU A 125 5.44 11.11 -18.92
CA GLU A 125 6.88 10.83 -18.78
C GLU A 125 7.33 10.96 -17.31
N ALA A 126 6.94 12.05 -16.65
CA ALA A 126 7.26 12.28 -15.25
C ALA A 126 6.55 11.28 -14.31
N GLY A 127 5.32 10.88 -14.65
CA GLY A 127 4.58 9.85 -13.93
C GLY A 127 5.28 8.48 -13.98
N VAL A 128 5.72 8.05 -15.17
CA VAL A 128 6.47 6.79 -15.36
C VAL A 128 7.79 6.83 -14.59
N GLU A 129 8.52 7.96 -14.61
CA GLU A 129 9.74 8.11 -13.83
C GLU A 129 9.49 8.04 -12.32
N HIS A 130 8.41 8.62 -11.81
CA HIS A 130 8.04 8.50 -10.39
C HIS A 130 7.72 7.06 -10.01
N VAL A 131 6.91 6.35 -10.81
CA VAL A 131 6.55 4.94 -10.55
C VAL A 131 7.81 4.07 -10.54
N LYS A 132 8.71 4.28 -11.51
CA LYS A 132 10.00 3.60 -11.57
C LYS A 132 10.82 3.85 -10.32
N PHE A 133 10.99 5.12 -9.93
CA PHE A 133 11.78 5.48 -8.76
C PHE A 133 11.20 4.88 -7.48
N ALA A 134 9.88 4.95 -7.31
CA ALA A 134 9.18 4.34 -6.17
C ALA A 134 9.45 2.84 -6.07
N TYR A 135 9.31 2.13 -7.20
CA TYR A 135 9.54 0.69 -7.27
C TYR A 135 11.00 0.30 -7.02
N GLU A 136 11.95 1.01 -7.61
CA GLU A 136 13.40 0.79 -7.38
C GLU A 136 13.79 0.94 -5.89
N HIS A 137 13.01 1.72 -5.14
CA HIS A 137 13.19 1.95 -3.70
C HIS A 137 12.21 1.17 -2.81
N GLY A 138 11.51 0.19 -3.39
CA GLY A 138 10.75 -0.83 -2.67
C GLY A 138 9.27 -0.51 -2.42
N ILE A 139 8.75 0.63 -2.87
CA ILE A 139 7.30 0.84 -2.90
C ILE A 139 6.71 -0.14 -3.91
N THR A 140 5.80 -0.99 -3.44
CA THR A 140 5.05 -1.97 -4.25
C THR A 140 3.56 -1.84 -3.96
N THR A 141 3.12 -0.62 -3.69
CA THR A 141 1.70 -0.33 -3.58
C THR A 141 1.44 1.03 -4.20
N PHE A 142 0.68 1.03 -5.29
CA PHE A 142 0.24 2.21 -6.02
C PHE A 142 -1.26 2.46 -5.78
N ASP A 143 -1.60 3.68 -5.42
CA ASP A 143 -2.99 4.12 -5.22
C ASP A 143 -3.38 5.06 -6.36
N THR A 144 -4.36 4.66 -7.17
CA THR A 144 -4.96 5.55 -8.17
C THR A 144 -6.48 5.46 -8.14
N ALA A 145 -7.14 6.39 -8.80
CA ALA A 145 -8.57 6.38 -8.98
C ALA A 145 -8.95 6.85 -10.37
N ASN A 146 -10.04 6.32 -10.87
CA ASN A 146 -10.60 6.73 -12.15
C ASN A 146 -11.03 8.22 -12.22
N VAL A 147 -11.24 8.91 -11.10
CA VAL A 147 -11.45 10.37 -11.09
C VAL A 147 -10.14 11.15 -11.26
N TYR A 148 -8.99 10.53 -10.97
CA TYR A 148 -7.70 11.20 -11.09
C TYR A 148 -7.40 11.48 -12.56
N SER A 149 -7.45 12.77 -12.90
CA SER A 149 -7.40 13.24 -14.29
C SER A 149 -8.40 12.50 -15.20
N ASN A 150 -9.59 12.19 -14.66
CA ASN A 150 -10.65 11.42 -15.32
C ASN A 150 -10.15 10.12 -15.98
N GLY A 151 -9.29 9.38 -15.29
CA GLY A 151 -8.87 8.05 -15.68
C GLY A 151 -7.54 8.03 -16.43
N LEU A 152 -7.00 9.20 -16.79
CA LEU A 152 -5.67 9.27 -17.38
C LEU A 152 -4.59 8.80 -16.40
N SER A 153 -4.77 9.00 -15.09
CA SER A 153 -3.85 8.46 -14.08
C SER A 153 -3.76 6.93 -14.15
N GLU A 154 -4.90 6.24 -14.33
CA GLU A 154 -4.95 4.77 -14.51
C GLU A 154 -4.26 4.34 -15.82
N VAL A 155 -4.43 5.10 -16.90
CA VAL A 155 -3.74 4.84 -18.18
C VAL A 155 -2.23 4.98 -18.03
N ILE A 156 -1.76 6.06 -17.39
CA ILE A 156 -0.33 6.30 -17.15
C ILE A 156 0.25 5.20 -16.26
N LEU A 157 -0.42 4.84 -15.16
CA LEU A 157 0.01 3.77 -14.27
C LEU A 157 0.07 2.41 -14.98
N GLY A 158 -0.96 2.05 -15.74
CA GLY A 158 -1.00 0.81 -16.51
C GLY A 158 0.13 0.72 -17.55
N ARG A 159 0.40 1.83 -18.24
CA ARG A 159 1.55 1.93 -19.16
C ARG A 159 2.88 1.83 -18.43
N ALA A 160 3.06 2.53 -17.31
CA ALA A 160 4.26 2.46 -16.50
C ALA A 160 4.56 1.01 -16.06
N ILE A 161 3.55 0.32 -15.51
CA ILE A 161 3.67 -1.08 -15.07
C ILE A 161 4.09 -1.99 -16.23
N LYS A 162 3.45 -1.85 -17.39
CA LYS A 162 3.78 -2.63 -18.59
C LYS A 162 5.17 -2.33 -19.13
N GLN A 163 5.55 -1.06 -19.21
CA GLN A 163 6.80 -0.59 -19.78
C GLN A 163 8.00 -0.95 -18.89
N LEU A 164 7.82 -0.85 -17.57
CA LEU A 164 8.82 -1.19 -16.56
C LEU A 164 8.80 -2.69 -16.19
N LYS A 165 7.83 -3.44 -16.70
CA LYS A 165 7.61 -4.88 -16.41
C LYS A 165 7.48 -5.14 -14.90
N LEU A 166 6.77 -4.28 -14.20
CA LEU A 166 6.55 -4.42 -12.77
C LEU A 166 5.57 -5.58 -12.47
N PRO A 167 5.74 -6.29 -11.34
CA PRO A 167 4.67 -7.11 -10.78
C PRO A 167 3.45 -6.23 -10.43
N ARG A 168 2.25 -6.82 -10.48
CA ARG A 168 0.93 -6.13 -10.55
C ARG A 168 0.47 -5.53 -9.20
N GLU A 169 -0.25 -4.37 -9.22
CA GLU A 169 -0.63 -3.59 -8.00
C GLU A 169 -1.95 -2.73 -8.15
N GLU A 170 -2.42 -2.11 -7.05
CA GLU A 170 -3.83 -1.85 -6.58
C GLU A 170 -4.63 -0.61 -7.11
N LEU A 171 -5.92 -0.42 -6.68
CA LEU A 171 -6.86 0.66 -7.12
C LEU A 171 -7.93 1.22 -6.13
N VAL A 172 -8.45 2.42 -6.44
CA VAL A 172 -9.62 3.12 -5.84
C VAL A 172 -10.63 3.58 -6.93
N TYR A 173 -11.91 3.76 -6.61
CA TYR A 173 -13.00 3.99 -7.58
C TYR A 173 -13.81 5.29 -7.33
N PHE A 174 -14.31 6.02 -8.35
CA PHE A 174 -15.23 7.21 -8.35
C PHE A 174 -15.85 7.47 -9.76
N PRO A 175 -16.69 8.50 -10.02
CA PRO A 175 -17.01 8.92 -11.40
C PRO A 175 -15.83 9.42 -12.25
N VAL A 176 -15.94 9.26 -13.58
CA VAL A 176 -14.97 9.73 -14.58
C VAL A 176 -15.63 10.75 -15.50
N ALA A 177 -15.06 11.94 -15.68
CA ALA A 177 -15.60 12.90 -16.65
C ALA A 177 -15.24 12.50 -18.11
N PRO A 178 -15.98 12.99 -19.13
CA PRO A 178 -15.76 12.59 -20.52
C PRO A 178 -14.39 12.97 -21.13
N SER A 179 -13.71 13.96 -20.56
CA SER A 179 -12.41 14.44 -21.01
C SER A 179 -11.41 14.48 -19.86
N TYR A 180 -10.16 14.07 -20.11
CA TYR A 180 -9.09 14.03 -19.11
C TYR A 180 -8.75 15.38 -18.49
N SER A 181 -8.95 16.49 -19.23
CA SER A 181 -8.62 17.85 -18.79
C SER A 181 -9.75 18.56 -18.05
N THR A 182 -10.95 17.97 -17.94
CA THR A 182 -12.10 18.64 -17.29
C THR A 182 -12.06 18.45 -15.77
N PRO A 183 -12.05 19.50 -14.93
CA PRO A 183 -12.11 19.35 -13.49
C PRO A 183 -13.36 18.56 -13.07
N SER A 184 -13.16 17.39 -12.43
CA SER A 184 -14.23 16.41 -12.20
C SER A 184 -15.36 16.93 -11.31
N VAL A 185 -15.05 17.91 -10.43
CA VAL A 185 -16.02 18.56 -9.54
C VAL A 185 -17.04 19.40 -10.33
N ALA A 186 -16.68 19.88 -11.52
CA ALA A 186 -17.58 20.68 -12.36
C ALA A 186 -18.67 19.82 -13.05
N TYR A 187 -18.48 18.50 -13.15
CA TYR A 187 -19.41 17.59 -13.83
C TYR A 187 -20.31 16.80 -12.86
N ALA A 188 -19.93 16.68 -11.59
CA ALA A 188 -20.62 15.82 -10.63
C ALA A 188 -22.02 16.32 -10.19
N SER A 189 -22.42 17.53 -10.56
CA SER A 189 -23.60 18.23 -9.98
C SER A 189 -24.81 18.41 -10.90
N SER A 190 -24.76 18.06 -12.19
CA SER A 190 -25.92 18.24 -13.08
C SER A 190 -26.52 16.91 -13.53
N ALA A 191 -27.83 16.71 -13.33
CA ALA A 191 -28.57 15.60 -13.92
C ALA A 191 -28.51 15.61 -15.47
N ASP A 192 -28.27 16.80 -16.04
CA ASP A 192 -28.17 17.07 -17.48
C ASP A 192 -26.87 16.59 -18.12
N SER A 193 -25.89 16.13 -17.34
CA SER A 193 -24.59 15.68 -17.84
C SER A 193 -24.58 14.26 -18.43
N GLY A 194 -25.73 13.55 -18.43
CA GLY A 194 -25.85 12.20 -18.99
C GLY A 194 -25.14 11.09 -18.18
N ILE A 195 -24.59 11.42 -17.01
CA ILE A 195 -23.80 10.52 -16.14
C ILE A 195 -24.57 10.04 -14.90
N VAL A 196 -25.91 10.04 -14.93
CA VAL A 196 -26.78 9.69 -13.78
C VAL A 196 -26.44 8.32 -13.19
N ASN A 197 -26.14 7.33 -14.03
CA ASN A 197 -25.74 5.97 -13.64
C ASN A 197 -24.22 5.75 -13.61
N GLN A 198 -23.44 6.84 -13.62
CA GLN A 198 -21.98 6.81 -13.56
C GLN A 198 -21.45 7.50 -12.29
N LYS A 199 -22.27 7.56 -11.24
CA LYS A 199 -21.90 8.01 -9.88
C LYS A 199 -22.50 7.08 -8.81
N GLY A 200 -21.99 7.21 -7.59
CA GLY A 200 -22.48 6.45 -6.43
C GLY A 200 -21.95 5.01 -6.35
N LEU A 201 -22.63 4.18 -5.57
CA LEU A 201 -22.26 2.78 -5.32
C LEU A 201 -23.35 1.80 -5.80
N SER A 202 -24.18 2.21 -6.76
CA SER A 202 -25.12 1.29 -7.41
C SER A 202 -24.38 0.12 -8.06
N ARG A 203 -25.02 -1.05 -8.08
CA ARG A 203 -24.44 -2.27 -8.65
C ARG A 203 -23.96 -2.06 -10.09
N LYS A 204 -24.79 -1.42 -10.91
CA LYS A 204 -24.46 -1.12 -12.30
C LYS A 204 -23.16 -0.30 -12.39
N HIS A 205 -23.07 0.78 -11.62
CA HIS A 205 -21.91 1.66 -11.70
C HIS A 205 -20.63 0.98 -11.19
N ILE A 206 -20.71 0.20 -10.10
CA ILE A 206 -19.58 -0.57 -9.57
C ILE A 206 -19.01 -1.50 -10.65
N PHE A 207 -19.87 -2.29 -11.31
CA PHE A 207 -19.44 -3.26 -12.32
C PHE A 207 -18.91 -2.59 -13.59
N ASP A 208 -19.59 -1.56 -14.09
CA ASP A 208 -19.13 -0.84 -15.28
C ASP A 208 -17.79 -0.17 -15.02
N SER A 209 -17.61 0.40 -13.83
CA SER A 209 -16.41 1.12 -13.52
C SER A 209 -15.22 0.24 -13.26
N VAL A 210 -15.36 -0.86 -12.51
CA VAL A 210 -14.21 -1.76 -12.28
C VAL A 210 -13.70 -2.30 -13.62
N LYS A 211 -14.60 -2.68 -14.54
CA LYS A 211 -14.22 -3.12 -15.89
C LYS A 211 -13.53 -2.02 -16.70
N ALA A 212 -14.05 -0.79 -16.63
CA ALA A 212 -13.44 0.35 -17.33
C ALA A 212 -12.05 0.69 -16.76
N SER A 213 -11.87 0.63 -15.44
CA SER A 213 -10.59 0.82 -14.76
C SER A 213 -9.58 -0.26 -15.15
N LEU A 214 -9.99 -1.54 -15.13
CA LEU A 214 -9.17 -2.66 -15.60
C LEU A 214 -8.70 -2.49 -17.05
N ALA A 215 -9.60 -2.02 -17.93
CA ALA A 215 -9.24 -1.71 -19.31
C ALA A 215 -8.20 -0.58 -19.43
N ARG A 216 -8.34 0.51 -18.65
CA ARG A 216 -7.37 1.62 -18.65
C ARG A 216 -6.01 1.20 -18.11
N LEU A 217 -5.98 0.37 -17.08
CA LEU A 217 -4.75 -0.17 -16.49
C LEU A 217 -4.11 -1.28 -17.32
N GLN A 218 -4.87 -1.87 -18.25
CA GLN A 218 -4.47 -3.06 -18.99
C GLN A 218 -4.22 -4.26 -18.06
N MET A 219 -5.15 -4.50 -17.14
CA MET A 219 -5.08 -5.56 -16.12
C MET A 219 -6.35 -6.42 -16.09
N ASP A 220 -6.23 -7.65 -15.61
CA ASP A 220 -7.37 -8.57 -15.44
C ASP A 220 -8.07 -8.42 -14.09
N TYR A 221 -7.35 -7.93 -13.08
CA TYR A 221 -7.83 -7.73 -11.72
C TYR A 221 -7.02 -6.67 -10.99
N VAL A 222 -7.53 -6.22 -9.84
CA VAL A 222 -6.81 -5.38 -8.86
C VAL A 222 -6.73 -6.07 -7.50
N ASP A 223 -5.72 -5.76 -6.70
CA ASP A 223 -5.60 -6.39 -5.37
C ASP A 223 -6.67 -5.88 -4.41
N VAL A 224 -6.83 -4.56 -4.30
CA VAL A 224 -7.88 -3.93 -3.51
C VAL A 224 -8.72 -3.04 -4.42
N LEU A 225 -10.05 -3.14 -4.32
CA LEU A 225 -10.99 -2.18 -4.90
C LEU A 225 -11.67 -1.38 -3.79
N GLN A 226 -11.55 -0.06 -3.82
CA GLN A 226 -12.10 0.80 -2.76
C GLN A 226 -13.34 1.59 -3.19
N CYS A 227 -14.39 1.56 -2.39
CA CYS A 227 -15.47 2.55 -2.49
C CYS A 227 -14.91 3.95 -2.13
N HIS A 228 -14.84 4.92 -3.05
CA HIS A 228 -14.22 6.23 -2.77
C HIS A 228 -14.83 6.99 -1.60
N ARG A 229 -16.15 6.89 -1.49
CA ARG A 229 -17.02 7.70 -0.64
C ARG A 229 -18.23 6.85 -0.30
N PHE A 230 -18.81 7.10 0.87
CA PHE A 230 -20.13 6.57 1.18
C PHE A 230 -21.18 7.15 0.23
N ASP A 231 -22.07 6.30 -0.26
CA ASP A 231 -23.21 6.71 -1.07
C ASP A 231 -24.48 6.63 -0.22
N THR A 232 -25.16 7.76 -0.03
CA THR A 232 -26.43 7.86 0.70
C THR A 232 -27.65 7.51 -0.16
N GLU A 233 -27.50 7.44 -1.48
CA GLU A 233 -28.59 7.18 -2.42
C GLU A 233 -28.74 5.67 -2.71
N THR A 234 -27.66 4.89 -2.66
CA THR A 234 -27.70 3.44 -2.88
C THR A 234 -27.83 2.67 -1.56
N PRO A 235 -28.77 1.70 -1.44
CA PRO A 235 -28.87 0.85 -0.27
C PRO A 235 -27.57 0.09 0.05
N ILE A 236 -27.17 0.06 1.32
CA ILE A 236 -25.99 -0.71 1.80
C ILE A 236 -26.02 -2.17 1.31
N ALA A 237 -27.21 -2.78 1.31
CA ALA A 237 -27.41 -4.14 0.86
C ALA A 237 -26.96 -4.35 -0.60
N GLU A 238 -27.36 -3.45 -1.49
CA GLU A 238 -26.98 -3.51 -2.91
C GLU A 238 -25.48 -3.28 -3.07
N THR A 239 -24.94 -2.25 -2.41
CA THR A 239 -23.50 -1.92 -2.44
C THR A 239 -22.65 -3.11 -2.00
N MET A 240 -22.95 -3.70 -0.83
CA MET A 240 -22.14 -4.80 -0.28
C MET A 240 -22.27 -6.08 -1.11
N GLN A 241 -23.46 -6.38 -1.65
CA GLN A 241 -23.63 -7.50 -2.58
C GLN A 241 -22.84 -7.28 -3.88
N ALA A 242 -22.87 -6.06 -4.44
CA ALA A 242 -22.11 -5.72 -5.64
C ALA A 242 -20.60 -5.84 -5.42
N MET A 243 -20.08 -5.31 -4.32
CA MET A 243 -18.66 -5.41 -3.97
C MET A 243 -18.22 -6.86 -3.73
N HIS A 244 -19.06 -7.68 -3.09
CA HIS A 244 -18.82 -9.11 -2.95
C HIS A 244 -18.76 -9.80 -4.31
N ASP A 245 -19.72 -9.53 -5.19
CA ASP A 245 -19.79 -10.15 -6.51
C ASP A 245 -18.62 -9.75 -7.41
N VAL A 246 -18.07 -8.53 -7.28
CA VAL A 246 -16.83 -8.12 -7.94
C VAL A 246 -15.65 -9.00 -7.54
N VAL A 247 -15.54 -9.33 -6.24
CA VAL A 247 -14.51 -10.25 -5.74
C VAL A 247 -14.76 -11.67 -6.26
N ARG A 248 -16.00 -12.14 -6.22
CA ARG A 248 -16.39 -13.47 -6.76
C ARG A 248 -16.14 -13.59 -8.26
N ALA A 249 -16.31 -12.51 -9.01
CA ALA A 249 -16.01 -12.44 -10.44
C ALA A 249 -14.51 -12.37 -10.75
N GLY A 250 -13.66 -12.18 -9.73
CA GLY A 250 -12.21 -12.13 -9.86
C GLY A 250 -11.64 -10.78 -10.30
N TYR A 251 -12.48 -9.74 -10.41
CA TYR A 251 -12.04 -8.39 -10.78
C TYR A 251 -11.26 -7.69 -9.66
N ALA A 252 -11.51 -8.05 -8.41
CA ALA A 252 -10.73 -7.62 -7.25
C ALA A 252 -10.37 -8.82 -6.36
N ARG A 253 -9.27 -8.77 -5.62
CA ARG A 253 -8.93 -9.79 -4.59
C ARG A 253 -9.54 -9.45 -3.25
N TYR A 254 -9.52 -8.17 -2.91
CA TYR A 254 -10.02 -7.59 -1.68
C TYR A 254 -10.80 -6.31 -1.98
N ILE A 255 -11.56 -5.85 -0.98
CA ILE A 255 -12.30 -4.60 -1.06
C ILE A 255 -11.99 -3.71 0.14
N GLY A 256 -12.17 -2.41 -0.06
CA GLY A 256 -12.02 -1.42 1.00
C GLY A 256 -13.00 -0.25 0.87
N MET A 257 -12.94 0.64 1.85
CA MET A 257 -13.79 1.82 1.94
C MET A 257 -12.92 3.06 2.10
N SER A 258 -13.37 4.18 1.55
CA SER A 258 -12.71 5.48 1.68
C SER A 258 -13.74 6.52 2.10
N SER A 259 -13.35 7.33 3.09
CA SER A 259 -14.03 8.56 3.52
C SER A 259 -15.53 8.38 3.74
N CYS A 260 -15.83 7.73 4.85
CA CYS A 260 -17.16 7.65 5.44
C CYS A 260 -17.07 7.85 6.96
N TYR A 261 -18.21 8.12 7.59
CA TYR A 261 -18.28 8.18 9.05
C TYR A 261 -18.18 6.79 9.67
N ALA A 262 -17.72 6.72 10.92
CA ALA A 262 -17.56 5.44 11.63
C ALA A 262 -18.87 4.63 11.68
N TYR A 263 -20.02 5.29 11.95
CA TYR A 263 -21.32 4.61 11.98
C TYR A 263 -21.73 4.04 10.62
N GLN A 264 -21.32 4.67 9.51
CA GLN A 264 -21.59 4.19 8.15
C GLN A 264 -20.72 2.96 7.86
N PHE A 265 -19.43 3.05 8.19
CA PHE A 265 -18.50 1.93 8.06
C PHE A 265 -18.97 0.71 8.84
N ILE A 266 -19.30 0.89 10.12
CA ILE A 266 -19.80 -0.17 11.02
C ILE A 266 -21.05 -0.84 10.43
N GLN A 267 -21.99 -0.07 9.87
CA GLN A 267 -23.18 -0.64 9.25
C GLN A 267 -22.84 -1.52 8.03
N MET A 268 -22.00 -1.04 7.12
CA MET A 268 -21.59 -1.83 5.95
C MET A 268 -20.78 -3.06 6.34
N GLN A 269 -19.89 -2.91 7.33
CA GLN A 269 -19.04 -3.97 7.83
C GLN A 269 -19.85 -5.07 8.51
N ASN A 270 -20.82 -4.69 9.36
CA ASN A 270 -21.74 -5.64 9.99
C ASN A 270 -22.62 -6.34 8.96
N TYR A 271 -23.18 -5.61 7.99
CA TYR A 271 -23.99 -6.20 6.92
C TYR A 271 -23.23 -7.32 6.19
N ALA A 272 -21.97 -7.07 5.82
CA ALA A 272 -21.15 -8.08 5.17
C ALA A 272 -20.93 -9.32 6.05
N LEU A 273 -20.59 -9.13 7.34
CA LEU A 273 -20.34 -10.23 8.27
C LEU A 273 -21.61 -11.06 8.54
N THR A 274 -22.76 -10.42 8.74
CA THR A 274 -24.03 -11.10 9.05
C THR A 274 -24.66 -11.80 7.84
N HIS A 275 -24.24 -11.46 6.62
CA HIS A 275 -24.73 -12.05 5.38
C HIS A 275 -23.66 -12.86 4.63
N HIS A 276 -22.54 -13.18 5.28
CA HIS A 276 -21.46 -13.98 4.71
C HIS A 276 -20.90 -13.42 3.40
N LEU A 277 -20.90 -12.08 3.26
CA LEU A 277 -20.29 -11.37 2.15
C LEU A 277 -18.83 -11.03 2.46
N THR A 278 -18.11 -10.53 1.46
CA THR A 278 -16.71 -10.11 1.62
C THR A 278 -16.65 -8.88 2.52
N PRO A 279 -15.92 -8.90 3.65
CA PRO A 279 -15.71 -7.72 4.49
C PRO A 279 -14.68 -6.76 3.88
N PHE A 280 -14.68 -5.50 4.31
CA PHE A 280 -13.58 -4.59 3.95
C PHE A 280 -12.31 -4.95 4.72
N ILE A 281 -11.15 -4.84 4.06
CA ILE A 281 -9.84 -5.04 4.71
C ILE A 281 -9.10 -3.73 4.96
N SER A 282 -9.55 -2.65 4.31
CA SER A 282 -8.92 -1.33 4.38
C SER A 282 -9.91 -0.19 4.54
N MET A 283 -9.45 0.87 5.21
CA MET A 283 -10.09 2.17 5.28
C MET A 283 -9.12 3.27 4.85
N GLN A 284 -9.53 4.09 3.89
CA GLN A 284 -8.73 5.17 3.31
C GLN A 284 -9.36 6.53 3.63
N ASN A 285 -9.27 6.97 4.87
CA ASN A 285 -9.82 8.25 5.28
C ASN A 285 -8.78 9.37 5.21
N HIS A 286 -9.29 10.60 5.32
CA HIS A 286 -8.47 11.79 5.50
C HIS A 286 -7.87 11.77 6.91
N TYR A 287 -6.54 11.77 7.02
CA TYR A 287 -5.91 11.84 8.34
C TYR A 287 -4.51 12.44 8.24
N ALA A 288 -4.26 13.43 9.08
CA ALA A 288 -2.99 14.13 9.21
C ALA A 288 -2.90 14.75 10.61
N LEU A 289 -1.73 15.25 11.02
CA LEU A 289 -1.59 15.95 12.29
C LEU A 289 -2.55 17.16 12.41
N LEU A 290 -2.90 17.80 11.28
CA LEU A 290 -3.85 18.91 11.20
C LEU A 290 -5.33 18.48 11.09
N TYR A 291 -5.63 17.18 11.00
CA TYR A 291 -6.99 16.65 10.89
C TYR A 291 -7.09 15.24 11.49
N ARG A 292 -7.69 15.15 12.67
CA ARG A 292 -7.64 13.96 13.55
C ARG A 292 -9.00 13.41 13.96
N GLU A 293 -10.04 13.72 13.18
CA GLU A 293 -11.42 13.36 13.49
C GLU A 293 -11.63 11.84 13.66
N ASP A 294 -10.89 11.05 12.90
CA ASP A 294 -10.97 9.59 12.92
C ASP A 294 -10.45 8.93 14.21
N GLU A 295 -9.66 9.62 15.03
CA GLU A 295 -9.09 9.05 16.26
C GLU A 295 -10.18 8.66 17.28
N ARG A 296 -11.32 9.35 17.26
CA ARG A 296 -12.40 9.15 18.25
C ARG A 296 -13.22 7.89 18.01
N GLU A 297 -13.59 7.63 16.76
CA GLU A 297 -14.56 6.56 16.44
C GLU A 297 -14.09 5.63 15.33
N MET A 298 -13.52 6.16 14.26
CA MET A 298 -13.12 5.33 13.12
C MET A 298 -11.98 4.39 13.51
N PHE A 299 -10.88 4.90 14.07
CA PHE A 299 -9.72 4.06 14.42
C PHE A 299 -10.05 2.95 15.45
N PRO A 300 -10.81 3.22 16.52
CA PRO A 300 -11.34 2.16 17.39
C PRO A 300 -12.17 1.12 16.63
N ALA A 301 -13.04 1.55 15.71
CA ALA A 301 -13.84 0.64 14.88
C ALA A 301 -12.96 -0.22 13.95
N LEU A 302 -11.97 0.37 13.28
CA LEU A 302 -11.04 -0.36 12.42
C LEU A 302 -10.27 -1.42 13.23
N LYS A 303 -9.81 -1.08 14.43
CA LYS A 303 -9.16 -2.03 15.34
C LYS A 303 -10.09 -3.17 15.74
N MET A 304 -11.36 -2.88 16.02
CA MET A 304 -12.37 -3.89 16.38
C MET A 304 -12.57 -4.92 15.26
N TYR A 305 -12.65 -4.49 14.00
CA TYR A 305 -12.85 -5.38 12.86
C TYR A 305 -11.55 -5.94 12.27
N GLY A 306 -10.38 -5.49 12.74
CA GLY A 306 -9.09 -5.88 12.17
C GLY A 306 -8.85 -5.32 10.76
N VAL A 307 -9.25 -4.07 10.53
CA VAL A 307 -9.19 -3.38 9.24
C VAL A 307 -8.00 -2.43 9.25
N GLY A 308 -7.20 -2.40 8.18
CA GLY A 308 -6.02 -1.54 8.08
C GLY A 308 -6.37 -0.12 7.64
N SER A 309 -5.80 0.90 8.27
CA SER A 309 -5.93 2.30 7.82
C SER A 309 -4.83 2.67 6.83
N ILE A 310 -5.21 3.24 5.68
CA ILE A 310 -4.30 3.74 4.64
C ILE A 310 -4.61 5.20 4.33
N PRO A 311 -4.26 6.14 5.22
CA PRO A 311 -4.79 7.50 5.16
C PRO A 311 -4.29 8.30 3.96
N TRP A 312 -5.17 9.11 3.37
CA TRP A 312 -4.83 10.06 2.32
C TRP A 312 -4.55 11.47 2.85
N ALA A 313 -3.75 12.23 2.10
CA ALA A 313 -3.21 13.55 2.47
C ALA A 313 -2.53 13.62 3.86
N PRO A 314 -1.61 12.70 4.20
CA PRO A 314 -0.92 12.69 5.50
C PRO A 314 -0.09 13.95 5.77
N LEU A 315 0.29 14.68 4.72
CA LEU A 315 1.02 15.95 4.79
C LEU A 315 0.11 17.19 4.77
N ALA A 316 -1.21 17.03 4.95
CA ALA A 316 -2.20 18.10 4.91
C ALA A 316 -2.03 19.03 3.67
N ARG A 317 -1.98 18.42 2.48
CA ARG A 317 -1.78 19.12 1.18
C ARG A 317 -0.48 19.93 1.10
N GLY A 318 0.54 19.51 1.86
CA GLY A 318 1.87 20.12 1.89
C GLY A 318 2.08 21.16 2.98
N LEU A 319 1.07 21.45 3.81
CA LEU A 319 1.23 22.37 4.95
C LEU A 319 2.18 21.82 6.01
N LEU A 320 2.20 20.50 6.22
CA LEU A 320 3.13 19.86 7.16
C LEU A 320 4.52 19.58 6.54
N ALA A 321 4.77 20.05 5.32
CA ALA A 321 6.03 19.86 4.61
C ALA A 321 6.85 21.16 4.48
N ARG A 322 6.34 22.28 4.99
CA ARG A 322 6.99 23.59 4.87
C ARG A 322 6.54 24.57 5.97
N PRO A 323 7.31 25.62 6.24
CA PRO A 323 6.92 26.70 7.16
C PRO A 323 5.64 27.42 6.70
N ASN A 324 4.92 28.04 7.64
CA ASN A 324 3.66 28.74 7.37
C ASN A 324 3.77 29.84 6.29
N ALA A 325 4.93 30.51 6.20
CA ALA A 325 5.19 31.56 5.21
C ALA A 325 5.47 31.04 3.79
N ALA A 326 5.71 29.74 3.62
CA ALA A 326 6.12 29.16 2.34
C ALA A 326 4.92 28.72 1.48
N SER A 327 5.07 28.86 0.15
CA SER A 327 4.05 28.48 -0.85
C SER A 327 4.46 27.26 -1.67
N SER A 328 3.53 26.75 -2.49
CA SER A 328 3.83 25.71 -3.49
C SER A 328 2.73 25.67 -4.55
N ALA A 329 3.07 25.24 -5.77
CA ALA A 329 2.11 25.09 -6.86
C ALA A 329 0.83 24.33 -6.46
N ARG A 330 0.97 23.16 -5.81
CA ARG A 330 -0.17 22.36 -5.35
C ARG A 330 -0.97 23.03 -4.23
N GLY A 331 -0.30 23.72 -3.32
CA GLY A 331 -0.95 24.41 -2.20
C GLY A 331 -1.74 25.64 -2.64
N ASP A 332 -1.16 26.43 -3.54
CA ASP A 332 -1.75 27.68 -4.02
C ASP A 332 -2.95 27.44 -4.93
N ALA A 333 -2.91 26.36 -5.72
CA ALA A 333 -4.01 25.93 -6.59
C ALA A 333 -5.14 25.19 -5.86
N ASN A 334 -5.05 24.93 -4.54
CA ASN A 334 -6.00 24.10 -3.83
C ASN A 334 -6.94 24.90 -2.90
N PRO A 335 -8.21 25.14 -3.28
CA PRO A 335 -9.16 25.90 -2.47
C PRO A 335 -9.39 25.28 -1.07
N SER A 336 -9.32 23.96 -0.96
CA SER A 336 -9.53 23.23 0.29
C SER A 336 -8.42 23.47 1.32
N ILE A 337 -7.27 24.04 0.93
CA ILE A 337 -6.20 24.39 1.88
C ILE A 337 -6.66 25.42 2.92
N ARG A 338 -7.66 26.25 2.56
CA ARG A 338 -8.21 27.30 3.44
C ARG A 338 -8.80 26.70 4.72
N GLY A 339 -9.45 25.54 4.64
CA GLY A 339 -10.01 24.86 5.82
C GLY A 339 -8.97 24.51 6.87
N TYR A 340 -7.71 24.29 6.46
CA TYR A 340 -6.63 23.99 7.40
C TYR A 340 -6.00 25.23 8.04
N LYS A 341 -6.27 26.45 7.55
CA LYS A 341 -5.60 27.67 8.03
C LYS A 341 -6.28 28.23 9.28
N THR A 342 -6.22 27.48 10.37
CA THR A 342 -6.65 27.91 11.71
C THR A 342 -5.44 28.34 12.55
N PRO A 343 -5.61 29.17 13.60
CA PRO A 343 -4.52 29.51 14.51
C PRO A 343 -3.88 28.29 15.16
N ALA A 344 -4.69 27.31 15.55
CA ALA A 344 -4.24 26.02 16.08
C ALA A 344 -3.32 25.28 15.09
N ASN A 345 -3.75 25.16 13.83
CA ASN A 345 -2.95 24.48 12.81
C ASN A 345 -1.68 25.25 12.45
N ALA A 346 -1.71 26.58 12.46
CA ALA A 346 -0.51 27.39 12.27
C ALA A 346 0.51 27.10 13.39
N GLN A 347 0.08 27.05 14.65
CA GLN A 347 0.95 26.68 15.77
C GLN A 347 1.51 25.26 15.62
N ILE A 348 0.73 24.29 15.14
CA ILE A 348 1.24 22.94 14.86
C ILE A 348 2.33 22.96 13.79
N VAL A 349 2.16 23.75 12.73
CA VAL A 349 3.17 23.88 11.66
C VAL A 349 4.47 24.50 12.21
N ASP A 350 4.39 25.51 13.07
CA ASP A 350 5.56 26.11 13.72
C ASP A 350 6.28 25.08 14.62
N ARG A 351 5.52 24.33 15.42
CA ARG A 351 6.07 23.24 16.25
C ARG A 351 6.71 22.11 15.42
N MET A 352 6.13 21.81 14.27
CA MET A 352 6.68 20.85 13.31
C MET A 352 8.03 21.33 12.75
N GLU A 353 8.15 22.61 12.42
CA GLU A 353 9.39 23.23 11.96
C GLU A 353 10.48 23.17 13.05
N GLU A 354 10.15 23.60 14.27
CA GLU A 354 11.06 23.54 15.43
C GLU A 354 11.59 22.12 15.68
N LEU A 355 10.69 21.13 15.69
CA LEU A 355 11.05 19.73 15.96
C LEU A 355 11.89 19.13 14.82
N ALA A 356 11.53 19.41 13.56
CA ALA A 356 12.29 18.96 12.41
C ALA A 356 13.72 19.53 12.43
N ALA A 357 13.88 20.82 12.75
CA ALA A 357 15.17 21.47 12.91
C ALA A 357 16.00 20.83 14.05
N LYS A 358 15.38 20.58 15.21
CA LYS A 358 16.03 19.92 16.36
C LYS A 358 16.56 18.52 16.01
N LYS A 359 15.84 17.77 15.18
CA LYS A 359 16.21 16.42 14.75
C LYS A 359 17.12 16.38 13.51
N GLY A 360 17.35 17.51 12.84
CA GLY A 360 18.13 17.55 11.60
C GLY A 360 17.45 16.85 10.41
N VAL A 361 16.12 16.78 10.42
CA VAL A 361 15.29 16.13 9.38
C VAL A 361 14.30 17.13 8.78
N LYS A 362 13.55 16.69 7.77
CA LYS A 362 12.56 17.53 7.06
C LYS A 362 11.20 17.43 7.74
N MET A 363 10.43 18.52 7.70
CA MET A 363 9.07 18.56 8.28
C MET A 363 8.18 17.43 7.76
N ALA A 364 8.27 17.14 6.44
CA ALA A 364 7.50 16.07 5.82
C ALA A 364 7.83 14.67 6.39
N GLN A 365 9.09 14.44 6.79
CA GLN A 365 9.53 13.18 7.37
C GLN A 365 8.99 13.02 8.80
N VAL A 366 9.02 14.09 9.60
CA VAL A 366 8.41 14.11 10.95
C VAL A 366 6.90 13.91 10.89
N ALA A 367 6.22 14.60 9.96
CA ALA A 367 4.78 14.47 9.76
C ALA A 367 4.36 13.04 9.38
N LEU A 368 5.10 12.40 8.46
CA LEU A 368 4.85 11.00 8.12
C LEU A 368 5.17 10.05 9.26
N ALA A 369 6.28 10.24 9.98
CA ALA A 369 6.62 9.45 11.15
C ALA A 369 5.52 9.50 12.21
N TRP A 370 4.94 10.68 12.44
CA TRP A 370 3.79 10.83 13.33
C TRP A 370 2.59 10.01 12.86
N VAL A 371 2.21 10.07 11.57
CA VAL A 371 1.10 9.29 11.03
C VAL A 371 1.38 7.79 11.11
N LEU A 372 2.61 7.36 10.81
CA LEU A 372 3.03 5.96 10.84
C LEU A 372 3.02 5.38 12.26
N ALA A 373 3.31 6.20 13.28
CA ALA A 373 3.30 5.78 14.68
C ALA A 373 1.89 5.52 15.22
N LYS A 374 0.84 5.93 14.49
CA LYS A 374 -0.54 5.82 14.97
C LYS A 374 -1.06 4.40 14.93
N PRO A 375 -1.64 3.89 16.05
CA PRO A 375 -2.20 2.55 16.08
C PRO A 375 -3.25 2.34 14.98
N GLY A 376 -3.10 1.26 14.21
CA GLY A 376 -4.03 0.90 13.13
C GLY A 376 -3.70 1.50 11.77
N VAL A 377 -2.76 2.45 11.67
CA VAL A 377 -2.24 2.93 10.38
C VAL A 377 -1.29 1.90 9.78
N ALA A 378 -1.73 1.27 8.68
CA ALA A 378 -0.95 0.32 7.91
C ALA A 378 0.03 1.03 6.96
N ALA A 379 -0.44 1.95 6.11
CA ALA A 379 0.47 2.68 5.22
C ALA A 379 -0.17 3.98 4.70
N PRO A 380 0.39 5.16 5.02
CA PRO A 380 -0.12 6.42 4.48
C PRO A 380 0.17 6.54 2.98
N ILE A 381 -0.73 7.21 2.27
CA ILE A 381 -0.63 7.45 0.82
C ILE A 381 0.08 8.79 0.59
N VAL A 382 1.26 8.73 -0.02
CA VAL A 382 2.09 9.88 -0.33
C VAL A 382 2.00 10.23 -1.80
N GLY A 383 1.56 11.44 -2.11
CA GLY A 383 1.54 11.97 -3.47
C GLY A 383 2.51 13.14 -3.60
N THR A 384 3.57 12.97 -4.39
CA THR A 384 4.58 14.01 -4.66
C THR A 384 4.45 14.53 -6.08
N THR A 385 4.85 15.78 -6.30
CA THR A 385 4.94 16.42 -7.62
C THR A 385 6.39 16.60 -8.07
N SER A 386 7.35 16.02 -7.36
CA SER A 386 8.75 15.96 -7.77
C SER A 386 9.41 14.68 -7.25
N LEU A 387 10.38 14.17 -8.01
CA LEU A 387 11.24 13.05 -7.58
C LEU A 387 12.05 13.42 -6.34
N ALA A 388 12.47 14.68 -6.20
CA ALA A 388 13.23 15.14 -5.04
C ALA A 388 12.44 14.99 -3.74
N SER A 389 11.16 15.38 -3.77
CA SER A 389 10.27 15.16 -2.63
C SER A 389 10.09 13.68 -2.34
N LEU A 390 9.93 12.82 -3.35
CA LEU A 390 9.77 11.38 -3.13
C LEU A 390 11.05 10.75 -2.54
N ALA A 391 12.21 11.11 -3.07
CA ALA A 391 13.51 10.69 -2.58
C ALA A 391 13.74 11.13 -1.13
N GLU A 392 13.36 12.36 -0.78
CA GLU A 392 13.41 12.88 0.58
C GLU A 392 12.55 12.04 1.54
N LEU A 393 11.30 11.74 1.17
CA LEU A 393 10.43 10.90 2.01
C LEU A 393 11.00 9.49 2.23
N LEU A 394 11.75 8.98 1.25
CA LEU A 394 12.37 7.65 1.30
C LEU A 394 13.77 7.64 1.91
N GLY A 395 14.35 8.81 2.23
CA GLY A 395 15.72 8.92 2.74
C GLY A 395 16.76 8.52 1.69
N LYS A 396 16.52 8.84 0.42
CA LYS A 396 17.35 8.42 -0.71
C LYS A 396 17.98 9.64 -1.40
N PRO A 397 19.27 9.59 -1.73
CA PRO A 397 19.89 10.62 -2.55
C PRO A 397 19.38 10.53 -4.00
N LEU A 398 19.12 11.68 -4.63
CA LEU A 398 18.87 11.71 -6.07
C LEU A 398 20.20 11.71 -6.83
N VAL A 399 20.46 10.66 -7.61
CA VAL A 399 21.55 10.68 -8.58
C VAL A 399 21.06 11.36 -9.85
N ARG A 400 21.52 12.60 -10.10
CA ARG A 400 21.33 13.25 -11.40
C ARG A 400 22.21 12.51 -12.41
N ARG A 401 21.64 11.64 -13.25
CA ARG A 401 22.40 11.08 -14.39
C ARG A 401 22.77 12.24 -15.32
N GLY A 402 24.03 12.67 -15.22
CA GLY A 402 24.61 13.65 -16.15
C GLY A 402 24.46 13.16 -17.58
N GLY A 403 24.04 14.06 -18.47
CA GLY A 403 24.03 13.82 -19.90
C GLY A 403 25.43 13.41 -20.38
N VAL A 404 25.45 12.53 -21.37
CA VAL A 404 26.67 12.09 -22.05
C VAL A 404 27.41 13.31 -22.59
N GLY A 405 28.50 13.73 -21.93
CA GLY A 405 29.41 14.74 -22.46
C GLY A 405 29.97 15.76 -21.48
N SER A 406 30.75 15.34 -20.48
CA SER A 406 31.92 16.13 -20.06
C SER A 406 32.95 15.21 -19.43
N ARG A 407 34.08 15.05 -20.12
CA ARG A 407 35.31 14.53 -19.53
C ARG A 407 35.90 15.68 -18.74
N ASP A 408 35.51 15.83 -17.48
CA ASP A 408 36.31 16.50 -16.45
C ASP A 408 35.81 16.03 -15.09
N GLY A 409 36.63 15.22 -14.43
CA GLY A 409 36.39 14.77 -13.07
C GLY A 409 36.73 15.87 -12.08
N ALA A 410 35.71 16.60 -11.64
CA ALA A 410 35.72 17.33 -10.36
C ALA A 410 34.28 17.70 -10.02
N ASP A 411 33.88 17.44 -8.77
CA ASP A 411 32.57 17.75 -8.18
C ASP A 411 31.41 16.78 -8.46
N ALA A 412 31.63 15.50 -8.13
CA ALA A 412 30.53 14.63 -7.71
C ALA A 412 30.03 15.13 -6.34
N GLY A 413 28.99 15.95 -6.35
CA GLY A 413 28.38 16.54 -5.15
C GLY A 413 28.20 15.51 -4.03
N ALA A 414 28.61 15.89 -2.82
CA ALA A 414 28.64 15.03 -1.65
C ALA A 414 27.28 14.32 -1.42
N TRP A 415 27.35 12.99 -1.26
CA TRP A 415 26.24 12.15 -0.86
C TRP A 415 25.80 12.54 0.54
N VAL A 416 24.64 13.19 0.68
CA VAL A 416 23.98 13.30 1.99
C VAL A 416 22.89 12.24 2.02
N GLU A 417 23.21 11.09 2.59
CA GLU A 417 22.19 10.17 3.09
C GLU A 417 21.39 10.93 4.16
N SER A 418 20.09 11.10 3.94
CA SER A 418 19.17 11.69 4.91
C SER A 418 18.26 10.60 5.46
N ALA A 419 17.89 10.70 6.74
CA ALA A 419 16.93 9.78 7.33
C ALA A 419 15.61 9.86 6.56
N GLY A 420 15.09 8.74 6.06
CA GLY A 420 13.77 8.65 5.47
C GLY A 420 12.66 8.76 6.52
N ALA A 421 11.42 8.94 6.10
CA ALA A 421 10.28 9.02 7.03
C ALA A 421 10.13 7.76 7.92
N LEU A 422 10.57 6.60 7.44
CA LEU A 422 10.57 5.35 8.20
C LEU A 422 11.67 5.28 9.29
N GLU A 423 12.68 6.14 9.22
CA GLU A 423 13.80 6.18 10.16
C GLU A 423 13.59 7.22 11.28
N VAL A 424 12.63 8.12 11.11
CA VAL A 424 12.33 9.15 12.10
C VAL A 424 11.48 8.55 13.22
N THR A 425 12.01 8.56 14.44
CA THR A 425 11.28 8.16 15.65
C THR A 425 10.87 9.40 16.45
N LEU A 426 9.66 9.38 16.99
CA LEU A 426 9.12 10.39 17.89
C LEU A 426 8.89 9.75 19.26
N ASP A 427 9.37 10.40 20.32
CA ASP A 427 9.03 9.99 21.69
C ASP A 427 7.66 10.55 22.12
N GLU A 428 7.18 10.13 23.29
CA GLU A 428 5.87 10.54 23.80
C GLU A 428 5.76 12.05 24.07
N GLU A 429 6.86 12.71 24.47
CA GLU A 429 6.88 14.15 24.73
C GLU A 429 6.81 14.93 23.41
N GLU A 430 7.54 14.49 22.39
CA GLU A 430 7.52 15.05 21.04
C GLU A 430 6.16 14.89 20.38
N VAL A 431 5.53 13.71 20.52
CA VAL A 431 4.15 13.49 20.04
C VAL A 431 3.18 14.42 20.77
N ARG A 432 3.26 14.52 22.11
CA ARG A 432 2.40 15.42 22.89
C ARG A 432 2.61 16.88 22.50
N TYR A 433 3.85 17.29 22.29
CA TYR A 433 4.22 18.62 21.86
C TYR A 433 3.62 18.96 20.49
N LEU A 434 3.65 18.05 19.53
CA LEU A 434 3.00 18.26 18.23
C LEU A 434 1.46 18.32 18.34
N GLU A 435 0.88 17.56 19.26
CA GLU A 435 -0.57 17.38 19.35
C GLU A 435 -1.30 18.39 20.24
N GLU A 436 -0.63 18.98 21.23
CA GLU A 436 -1.24 19.86 22.23
C GLU A 436 -2.05 21.03 21.63
N PRO A 437 -1.60 21.72 20.55
CA PRO A 437 -2.38 22.82 19.98
C PRO A 437 -3.64 22.37 19.21
N TYR A 438 -3.81 21.06 18.97
CA TYR A 438 -4.88 20.57 18.10
C TYR A 438 -6.25 20.96 18.63
N ALA A 439 -7.01 21.64 17.78
CA ALA A 439 -8.42 21.90 17.96
C ALA A 439 -9.18 21.26 16.79
N PRO A 440 -10.26 20.48 17.05
CA PRO A 440 -11.12 19.98 15.98
C PRO A 440 -11.58 21.12 15.07
N MET A 441 -11.62 20.86 13.75
CA MET A 441 -12.28 21.81 12.84
C MET A 441 -13.76 21.92 13.22
N GLN A 442 -14.23 23.15 13.43
CA GLN A 442 -15.64 23.46 13.68
C GLN A 442 -16.47 23.36 12.41
#